data_AF-A0A7H4PQ62-F1
#
_entry.id   AF-A0A7H4PQ62-F1
#
_cell.length_a   1.000
_cell.length_b   1.000
_cell.length_c   1.000
_cell.angle_alpha   90.00
_cell.angle_beta   90.00
_cell.angle_gamma   90.00
#
_symmetry.space_group_name_H-M   'P 1'
#
loop_
_entity.id
_entity.type
_entity.pdbx_description
1 polymer ?
#
loop_
_entity_poly.entity_id
_entity_poly.type
_entity_poly.pdbx_seq_one_letter_code
_entity_poly.pdbx_strand_id
1 'polypeptide(L)'
;MTLLPWHSPYDWQWMFHFLGARTVQGIETFVGDSYCRSFALNGHAGLITVTPDDAAQGMRVTLSAGLQPVAEACLARVARLFDLSCDPQQIALTLGSLALPRPGASSAGLPGCV
;
A
#
# COMPACT_ATOMS: atom_id res chain seq x y z
N MET A 1 -12.90 -9.71 -4.80
CA MET A 1 -12.20 -8.43 -4.97
C MET A 1 -12.75 -7.47 -3.93
N THR A 2 -11.89 -6.78 -3.20
CA THR A 2 -12.24 -5.91 -2.07
C THR A 2 -11.56 -4.55 -2.26
N LEU A 3 -12.27 -3.45 -2.03
CA LEU A 3 -11.70 -2.10 -2.09
C LEU A 3 -11.21 -1.69 -0.69
N LEU A 4 -9.97 -1.25 -0.58
CA LEU A 4 -9.43 -0.61 0.61
C LEU A 4 -9.26 0.89 0.33
N PRO A 5 -10.07 1.78 0.93
CA PRO A 5 -9.99 3.21 0.67
C PRO A 5 -8.68 3.80 1.23
N TRP A 6 -8.18 4.87 0.62
CA TRP A 6 -7.13 5.71 1.18
C TRP A 6 -7.68 7.08 1.58
N HIS A 7 -6.98 7.79 2.45
CA HIS A 7 -7.30 9.18 2.77
C HIS A 7 -6.51 10.12 1.85
N SER A 8 -7.20 11.05 1.20
CA SER A 8 -6.55 12.05 0.35
C SER A 8 -5.85 13.12 1.23
N PRO A 9 -4.65 13.60 0.84
CA PRO A 9 -3.87 13.24 -0.35
C PRO A 9 -3.10 11.92 -0.16
N TYR A 10 -3.12 11.05 -1.18
CA TYR A 10 -2.35 9.80 -1.18
C TYR A 10 -1.64 9.60 -2.52
N ASP A 11 -0.31 9.66 -2.51
CA ASP A 11 0.52 9.43 -3.71
C ASP A 11 0.82 7.93 -3.88
N TRP A 12 -0.12 7.22 -4.52
CA TRP A 12 0.04 5.80 -4.79
C TRP A 12 1.13 5.51 -5.80
N GLN A 13 1.42 6.42 -6.74
CA GLN A 13 2.45 6.22 -7.76
C GLN A 13 3.84 6.19 -7.11
N TRP A 14 4.10 7.13 -6.21
CA TRP A 14 5.31 7.15 -5.41
C TRP A 14 5.44 5.89 -4.56
N MET A 15 4.34 5.44 -3.93
CA MET A 15 4.34 4.21 -3.12
C MET A 15 4.67 2.97 -3.96
N PHE A 16 4.06 2.85 -5.14
CA PHE A 16 4.34 1.77 -6.09
C PHE A 16 5.80 1.80 -6.55
N HIS A 17 6.34 2.99 -6.85
CA HIS A 17 7.76 3.15 -7.20
C HIS A 17 8.69 2.75 -6.04
N PHE A 18 8.37 3.16 -4.81
CA PHE A 18 9.12 2.84 -3.61
C PHE A 18 9.19 1.32 -3.35
N LEU A 19 8.05 0.63 -3.51
CA LEU A 19 7.97 -0.83 -3.42
C LEU A 19 8.67 -1.51 -4.60
N GLY A 20 8.50 -0.99 -5.82
CA GLY A 20 9.14 -1.45 -7.04
C GLY A 20 10.66 -1.52 -6.94
N ALA A 21 11.28 -0.48 -6.38
CA ALA A 21 12.73 -0.41 -6.18
C ALA A 21 13.28 -1.47 -5.20
N ARG A 22 12.41 -2.15 -4.44
CA ARG A 22 12.76 -3.16 -3.43
C ARG A 22 12.19 -4.53 -3.75
N THR A 23 11.67 -4.71 -4.96
CA THR A 23 11.04 -5.96 -5.39
C THR A 23 11.98 -7.14 -5.23
N VAL A 24 11.50 -8.19 -4.57
CA VAL A 24 12.22 -9.45 -4.49
C VAL A 24 11.84 -10.30 -5.70
N GLN A 25 12.82 -10.57 -6.57
CA GLN A 25 12.61 -11.40 -7.76
C GLN A 25 11.93 -12.73 -7.41
N GLY A 26 10.85 -13.06 -8.13
CA GLY A 26 10.09 -14.30 -7.95
C GLY A 26 9.06 -14.27 -6.82
N ILE A 27 9.01 -13.20 -6.02
CA ILE A 27 8.05 -13.05 -4.90
C ILE A 27 7.08 -11.90 -5.17
N GLU A 28 7.59 -10.79 -5.70
CA GLU A 28 6.83 -9.58 -5.99
C GLU A 28 7.01 -9.21 -7.47
N THR A 29 5.89 -8.93 -8.13
CA THR A 29 5.87 -8.56 -9.55
C THR A 29 4.96 -7.36 -9.74
N PHE A 30 5.43 -6.35 -10.46
CA PHE A 30 4.58 -5.29 -10.98
C PHE A 30 4.19 -5.65 -12.43
N VAL A 31 2.89 -5.73 -12.69
CA VAL A 31 2.32 -5.99 -14.02
C VAL A 31 1.46 -4.79 -14.40
N GLY A 32 1.99 -3.93 -15.28
CA GLY A 32 1.40 -2.60 -15.53
C GLY A 32 1.32 -1.81 -14.23
N ASP A 33 0.14 -1.32 -13.90
CA ASP A 33 -0.14 -0.56 -12.65
C ASP A 33 -0.56 -1.45 -11.48
N SER A 34 -0.41 -2.77 -11.58
CA SER A 34 -0.82 -3.70 -10.52
C SER A 34 0.38 -4.31 -9.81
N TYR A 35 0.33 -4.31 -8.49
CA TYR A 35 1.28 -4.98 -7.62
C TYR A 35 0.78 -6.39 -7.30
N CYS A 36 1.60 -7.42 -7.55
CA CYS A 36 1.27 -8.80 -7.25
C CYS A 36 2.34 -9.40 -6.33
N ARG A 37 1.92 -10.14 -5.31
CA ARG A 37 2.84 -10.89 -4.44
C ARG A 37 2.31 -12.24 -4.03
N SER A 38 3.22 -13.17 -3.77
CA SER A 38 2.90 -14.38 -3.03
C SER A 38 2.73 -14.08 -1.52
N PHE A 39 1.84 -14.81 -0.88
CA PHE A 39 1.58 -14.72 0.55
C PHE A 39 1.23 -16.10 1.12
N ALA A 40 1.69 -16.37 2.33
CA ALA A 40 1.33 -17.57 3.07
C ALA A 40 1.15 -17.26 4.56
N LEU A 41 0.12 -17.83 5.17
CA LEU A 41 -0.22 -17.67 6.58
C LEU A 41 -1.01 -18.89 7.06
N ASN A 42 -0.65 -19.47 8.21
CA ASN A 42 -1.39 -20.57 8.85
C ASN A 42 -1.69 -21.76 7.90
N GLY A 43 -0.76 -22.11 7.02
CA GLY A 43 -0.96 -23.20 6.03
C GLY A 43 -1.78 -22.82 4.79
N HIS A 44 -2.31 -21.59 4.74
CA HIS A 44 -2.96 -21.04 3.55
C HIS A 44 -1.95 -20.28 2.72
N ALA A 45 -1.98 -20.44 1.39
CA ALA A 45 -1.06 -19.78 0.48
C ALA A 45 -1.75 -19.38 -0.82
N GLY A 46 -1.22 -18.34 -1.46
CA GLY A 46 -1.70 -17.90 -2.75
C GLY A 46 -1.14 -16.54 -3.15
N LEU A 47 -1.82 -15.90 -4.11
CA LEU A 47 -1.46 -14.60 -4.65
C LEU A 47 -2.40 -13.49 -4.14
N ILE A 48 -1.80 -12.33 -3.88
CA ILE A 48 -2.46 -11.06 -3.61
C ILE A 48 -2.13 -10.13 -4.78
N THR A 49 -3.15 -9.61 -5.44
CA THR A 49 -3.02 -8.58 -6.48
C THR A 49 -3.67 -7.30 -5.99
N VAL A 50 -2.97 -6.17 -6.13
CA VAL A 50 -3.41 -4.84 -5.71
C VAL A 50 -3.32 -3.90 -6.89
N THR A 51 -4.43 -3.25 -7.20
CA THR A 51 -4.52 -2.28 -8.31
C THR A 51 -5.09 -0.97 -7.75
N PRO A 52 -4.43 0.18 -7.96
CA PRO A 52 -4.96 1.47 -7.55
C PRO A 52 -6.20 1.82 -8.39
N ASP A 53 -7.18 2.47 -7.77
CA ASP A 53 -8.34 3.05 -8.44
C ASP A 53 -8.57 4.48 -7.94
N ASP A 54 -8.13 5.45 -8.76
CA ASP A 54 -8.28 6.87 -8.46
C ASP A 54 -9.74 7.32 -8.40
N ALA A 55 -10.62 6.74 -9.22
CA ALA A 55 -12.03 7.12 -9.26
C ALA A 55 -12.77 6.67 -8.00
N ALA A 56 -12.40 5.51 -7.45
CA ALA A 56 -12.93 4.98 -6.20
C ALA A 56 -12.12 5.40 -4.96
N GLN A 57 -11.03 6.14 -5.14
CA GLN A 57 -10.08 6.56 -4.10
C GLN A 57 -9.62 5.40 -3.20
N GLY A 58 -9.18 4.30 -3.81
CA GLY A 58 -8.78 3.12 -3.05
C GLY A 58 -7.99 2.07 -3.83
N MET A 59 -7.41 1.14 -3.07
CA MET A 59 -6.70 -0.02 -3.59
C MET A 59 -7.67 -1.19 -3.78
N ARG A 60 -7.84 -1.65 -5.01
CA ARG A 60 -8.58 -2.88 -5.32
C ARG A 60 -7.68 -4.09 -5.05
N VAL A 61 -8.06 -4.88 -4.06
CA VAL A 61 -7.35 -6.10 -3.65
C VAL A 61 -8.08 -7.34 -4.15
N THR A 62 -7.36 -8.20 -4.86
CA THR A 62 -7.83 -9.51 -5.28
C THR A 62 -6.98 -10.59 -4.62
N LEU A 63 -7.67 -11.54 -3.97
CA LEU A 63 -7.07 -12.68 -3.29
C LEU A 63 -7.40 -13.95 -4.06
N SER A 64 -6.40 -14.76 -4.34
CA SER A 64 -6.60 -16.13 -4.86
C SER A 64 -7.39 -17.01 -3.87
N ALA A 65 -7.98 -18.10 -4.36
CA ALA A 65 -8.83 -18.99 -3.57
C ALA A 65 -8.16 -19.53 -2.30
N GLY A 66 -6.85 -19.84 -2.37
CA GLY A 66 -6.08 -20.36 -1.24
C GLY A 66 -5.93 -19.39 -0.06
N LEU A 67 -6.16 -18.08 -0.28
CA LEU A 67 -6.10 -17.04 0.75
C LEU A 67 -7.46 -16.61 1.29
N GLN A 68 -8.57 -17.11 0.74
CA GLN A 68 -9.92 -16.76 1.20
C GLN A 68 -10.14 -17.06 2.69
N PRO A 69 -9.66 -18.18 3.26
CA PRO A 69 -9.81 -18.45 4.70
C PRO A 69 -9.09 -17.46 5.62
N VAL A 70 -8.10 -16.73 5.10
CA VAL A 70 -7.29 -15.74 5.82
C VAL A 70 -7.44 -14.33 5.22
N ALA A 71 -8.55 -14.06 4.54
CA ALA A 71 -8.75 -12.85 3.75
C ALA A 71 -8.60 -11.57 4.58
N GLU A 72 -9.15 -11.53 5.79
CA GLU A 72 -9.08 -10.37 6.68
C GLU A 72 -7.62 -10.03 7.06
N ALA A 73 -6.82 -11.05 7.42
CA ALA A 73 -5.41 -10.88 7.73
C ALA A 73 -4.60 -10.42 6.50
N CYS A 74 -4.95 -10.91 5.32
CA CYS A 74 -4.36 -10.46 4.04
C CYS A 74 -4.68 -8.98 3.79
N LEU A 75 -5.95 -8.58 3.90
CA LEU A 75 -6.38 -7.20 3.70
C LEU A 75 -5.74 -6.24 4.69
N ALA A 76 -5.67 -6.62 5.98
CA ALA A 76 -4.99 -5.83 7.00
C ALA A 76 -3.48 -5.70 6.71
N ARG A 77 -2.84 -6.74 6.16
CA ARG A 77 -1.44 -6.67 5.74
C ARG A 77 -1.26 -5.73 4.54
N VAL A 78 -2.17 -5.76 3.57
CA VAL A 78 -2.15 -4.85 2.42
C VAL A 78 -2.35 -3.41 2.89
N ALA A 79 -3.34 -3.15 3.75
CA ALA A 79 -3.57 -1.83 4.32
C ALA A 79 -2.31 -1.28 5.02
N ARG A 80 -1.58 -2.11 5.78
CA ARG A 80 -0.31 -1.69 6.39
C ARG A 80 0.83 -1.52 5.39
N LEU A 81 0.91 -2.38 4.37
CA LEU A 81 1.98 -2.30 3.36
C LEU A 81 1.90 -1.01 2.54
N PHE A 82 0.68 -0.59 2.21
CA PHE A 82 0.39 0.65 1.50
C PHE A 82 0.04 1.79 2.46
N ASP A 83 0.23 1.62 3.77
CA ASP A 83 -0.09 2.63 4.79
C ASP A 83 -1.47 3.31 4.64
N LEU A 84 -2.51 2.57 4.23
CA LEU A 84 -3.84 3.11 3.91
C LEU A 84 -4.61 3.61 5.15
N SER A 85 -4.19 3.17 6.34
CA SER A 85 -4.71 3.66 7.63
C SER A 85 -4.01 4.92 8.12
N CYS A 86 -3.03 5.44 7.36
CA CYS A 86 -2.34 6.68 7.66
C CYS A 86 -3.34 7.83 7.60
N ASP A 87 -3.57 8.48 8.75
CA ASP A 87 -4.29 9.75 8.82
C ASP A 87 -3.27 10.88 8.76
N PRO A 88 -3.12 11.57 7.61
CA PRO A 88 -2.13 12.64 7.45
C PRO A 88 -2.36 13.78 8.43
N GLN A 89 -3.60 14.01 8.89
CA GLN A 89 -3.91 15.07 9.85
C GLN A 89 -3.39 14.75 11.25
N GLN A 90 -3.53 13.50 11.72
CA GLN A 90 -2.97 13.10 13.01
C GLN A 90 -1.43 13.10 13.02
N ILE A 91 -0.82 12.74 11.89
CA ILE A 91 0.64 12.74 11.75
C ILE A 91 1.17 14.18 11.74
N ALA A 92 0.53 15.09 11.00
CA ALA A 92 0.90 16.50 10.97
C ALA A 92 0.80 17.14 12.37
N LEU A 93 -0.24 16.81 13.14
CA LEU A 93 -0.41 17.27 14.52
C LEU A 93 0.68 16.74 15.47
N THR A 94 1.14 15.51 15.26
CA THR A 94 2.15 14.87 16.13
C THR A 94 3.58 15.32 15.77
N LEU A 95 3.89 15.47 14.48
CA LEU A 95 5.22 15.85 14.00
C LEU A 95 5.46 17.36 14.01
N GLY A 96 4.42 18.19 13.99
CA GLY A 96 4.55 19.65 14.03
C GLY A 96 5.46 20.18 12.91
N SER A 97 6.48 20.96 13.24
CA SER A 97 7.41 21.54 12.26
C SER A 97 8.31 20.50 11.55
N LEU A 98 8.38 19.26 12.04
CA LEU A 98 9.10 18.17 11.36
C LEU A 98 8.33 17.60 10.18
N ALA A 99 7.01 17.83 10.11
CA ALA A 99 6.20 17.50 8.93
C ALA A 99 6.40 18.49 7.77
N LEU A 100 7.06 19.63 8.02
CA LEU A 100 7.33 20.60 6.96
C LEU A 100 8.41 20.05 6.01
N PRO A 101 8.23 20.23 4.68
CA PRO A 101 9.27 19.92 3.71
C PRO A 101 10.55 20.70 4.05
N ARG A 102 11.68 20.01 4.24
CA ARG A 102 12.96 20.69 4.47
C ARG A 102 13.41 21.38 3.17
N PRO A 103 13.92 22.63 3.23
CA PRO A 103 14.50 23.27 2.06
C PRO A 103 15.68 22.45 1.54
N GLY A 104 15.59 21.98 0.29
CA GLY A 104 16.64 21.18 -0.36
C GLY A 104 16.54 19.66 -0.21
N ALA A 105 15.58 19.16 0.57
CA ALA A 105 15.15 17.78 0.45
C ALA A 105 14.11 17.72 -0.67
N SER A 106 14.31 16.89 -1.70
CA SER A 106 13.17 16.34 -2.45
C SER A 106 12.19 15.86 -1.40
N SER A 107 10.90 16.16 -1.56
CA SER A 107 9.81 15.77 -0.67
C SER A 107 9.76 14.25 -0.49
N ALA A 108 10.71 13.70 0.26
CA ALA A 108 10.68 12.37 0.81
C ALA A 108 9.87 12.50 2.10
N GLY A 109 8.59 12.83 1.89
CA GLY A 109 7.56 12.55 2.88
C GLY A 109 7.61 11.06 3.20
N LEU A 110 7.17 10.72 4.40
CA LEU A 110 7.01 9.33 4.80
C LEU A 110 6.14 8.62 3.74
N PRO A 111 6.45 7.35 3.40
CA PRO A 111 5.60 6.58 2.51
C PRO A 111 4.14 6.64 2.95
N GLY A 112 3.24 7.07 2.06
CA GLY A 112 1.79 6.91 2.26
C GLY A 112 1.05 8.11 2.88
N CYS A 113 1.73 9.19 3.24
CA CYS A 113 1.10 10.43 3.68
C CYS A 113 1.87 11.65 3.17
N VAL A 114 1.24 12.44 2.29
CA VAL A 114 1.71 13.78 1.91
C VAL A 114 0.61 14.81 2.15
#